data_AF-A0A9W4X7P8-F1
#
_entry.id   AF-A0A9W4X7P8-F1
#
_cell.length_a   1.000
_cell.length_b   1.000
_cell.length_c   1.000
_cell.angle_alpha   90.00
_cell.angle_beta   90.00
_cell.angle_gamma   90.00
#
_symmetry.space_group_name_H-M   'P 1'
#
loop_
_entity.id
_entity.type
_entity.pdbx_description
1 polymer ?
#
loop_
_entity_poly.entity_id
_entity_poly.type
_entity_poly.pdbx_seq_one_letter_code
_entity_poly.pdbx_strand_id
1 'polypeptide(L)'
;MVEDLNARGISIHFHKENLTFTNSEDSIKKLMFQLLGSFAEFERSLIRERQREGIAKAKQAGKYKGRKKTIDNRSIIEAMSKDGASYRKTAKALNISLSTVQRVMKEHQYLKN
;
A
#
# COMPACT_ATOMS: atom_id res chain seq x y z
N MET A 1 -4.74 20.65 9.93
CA MET A 1 -3.58 21.28 9.26
C MET A 1 -3.76 22.80 9.14
N VAL A 2 -4.74 23.31 8.38
CA VAL A 2 -4.96 24.77 8.23
C VAL A 2 -5.27 25.46 9.57
N GLU A 3 -6.18 24.88 10.37
CA GLU A 3 -6.52 25.43 11.69
C GLU A 3 -5.33 25.45 12.67
N ASP A 4 -4.50 24.40 12.67
CA ASP A 4 -3.28 24.31 13.50
C ASP A 4 -2.23 25.35 13.10
N LEU A 5 -2.04 25.60 11.80
CA LEU A 5 -1.13 26.64 11.32
C LEU A 5 -1.62 28.05 11.65
N ASN A 6 -2.92 28.31 11.49
CA ASN A 6 -3.51 29.59 11.88
C ASN A 6 -3.40 29.84 13.39
N ALA A 7 -3.58 28.81 14.22
CA ALA A 7 -3.41 28.90 15.68
C ALA A 7 -1.97 29.27 16.09
N ARG A 8 -0.99 28.97 15.24
CA ARG A 8 0.43 29.39 15.40
C ARG A 8 0.72 30.77 14.81
N GLY A 9 -0.30 31.49 14.34
CA GLY A 9 -0.16 32.80 13.68
C GLY A 9 0.31 32.75 12.23
N ILE A 10 0.37 31.57 11.61
CA ILE A 10 0.80 31.41 10.22
C ILE A 10 -0.40 31.64 9.30
N SER A 11 -0.23 32.49 8.28
CA SER A 11 -1.26 32.74 7.27
C SER A 11 -1.06 31.85 6.04
N ILE A 12 -2.16 31.34 5.48
CA ILE A 12 -2.15 30.43 4.33
C ILE A 12 -2.91 31.07 3.18
N HIS A 13 -2.24 31.16 2.02
CA HIS A 13 -2.82 31.70 0.79
C HIS A 13 -2.95 30.57 -0.24
N PHE A 14 -4.19 30.24 -0.61
CA PHE A 14 -4.50 29.35 -1.72
C PHE A 14 -4.62 30.18 -2.99
N HIS A 15 -3.58 30.16 -3.83
CA HIS A 15 -3.51 30.99 -5.03
C HIS A 15 -4.58 30.67 -6.07
N LYS A 16 -4.95 29.40 -6.24
CA LYS A 16 -5.87 28.96 -7.28
C LYS A 16 -7.32 29.31 -6.94
N GLU A 17 -7.69 29.17 -5.69
CA GLU A 17 -9.03 29.45 -5.17
C GLU A 17 -9.16 30.91 -4.70
N ASN A 18 -8.05 31.68 -4.71
CA ASN A 18 -7.94 33.03 -4.18
C ASN A 18 -8.46 33.14 -2.72
N LEU A 19 -8.18 32.11 -1.91
CA LEU A 19 -8.60 32.05 -0.51
C LEU A 19 -7.41 32.35 0.39
N THR A 20 -7.62 33.24 1.35
CA THR A 20 -6.60 33.61 2.35
C THR A 20 -7.14 33.33 3.74
N PHE A 21 -6.46 32.43 4.44
CA PHE A 21 -6.75 32.07 5.82
C PHE A 21 -5.71 32.72 6.74
N THR A 22 -6.21 33.54 7.65
CA THR A 22 -5.45 34.33 8.63
C THR A 22 -6.02 34.06 10.02
N ASN A 23 -5.36 34.54 11.07
CA ASN A 23 -5.88 34.46 12.45
C ASN A 23 -7.06 35.44 12.71
N SER A 24 -7.60 36.08 11.68
CA SER A 24 -8.79 36.94 11.78
C SER A 24 -10.06 36.11 11.66
N GLU A 25 -11.04 36.34 12.54
CA GLU A 25 -12.33 35.66 12.51
C GLU A 25 -13.19 36.11 11.32
N ASP A 26 -13.09 35.39 10.21
CA ASP A 26 -13.98 35.53 9.06
C ASP A 26 -14.86 34.27 8.96
N SER A 27 -16.11 34.40 9.40
CA SER A 27 -17.08 33.31 9.46
C SER A 27 -17.41 32.72 8.08
N ILE A 28 -17.37 33.54 7.02
CA ILE A 28 -17.63 33.10 5.64
C ILE A 28 -16.47 32.22 5.15
N LYS A 29 -15.23 32.63 5.40
CA LYS A 29 -14.05 31.82 5.03
C LYS A 29 -14.03 30.47 5.76
N LYS A 30 -14.41 30.46 7.04
CA LYS A 30 -14.52 29.21 7.81
C LYS A 30 -15.58 28.27 7.22
N LEU A 31 -16.75 28.80 6.85
CA LEU A 31 -17.80 28.03 6.18
C LEU A 31 -17.32 27.46 4.84
N MET A 32 -16.67 28.27 4.01
CA MET A 32 -16.12 27.83 2.72
C MET A 32 -15.05 26.76 2.88
N PHE A 33 -14.17 26.89 3.87
CA PHE A 33 -13.19 25.86 4.20
C PHE A 33 -13.84 24.52 4.55
N GLN A 34 -14.85 24.55 5.42
CA GLN A 34 -15.59 23.34 5.82
C GLN A 34 -16.28 22.71 4.61
N LEU A 35 -16.95 23.52 3.79
CA LEU A 35 -17.62 23.05 2.58
C LEU A 35 -16.65 22.38 1.60
N LEU A 36 -15.49 22.98 1.35
CA LEU A 36 -14.44 22.40 0.50
C LEU A 36 -13.90 21.10 1.08
N GLY A 37 -13.71 21.03 2.40
CA GLY A 37 -13.35 19.80 3.10
C GLY A 37 -14.37 18.69 2.89
N SER A 38 -15.66 19.00 3.06
CA SER A 38 -16.77 18.05 2.83
C SER A 38 -16.84 17.58 1.38
N PHE A 39 -16.63 18.48 0.40
CA PHE A 39 -16.57 18.09 -1.01
C PHE A 39 -15.39 17.16 -1.30
N ALA A 40 -14.21 17.46 -0.76
CA ALA A 40 -13.04 16.60 -0.93
C ALA A 40 -13.27 15.19 -0.35
N GLU A 41 -13.93 15.09 0.82
CA GLU A 41 -14.31 13.81 1.41
C GLU A 41 -15.35 13.06 0.55
N PHE A 42 -16.35 13.78 0.06
CA PHE A 42 -17.38 13.23 -0.82
C PHE A 42 -16.76 12.65 -2.10
N GLU A 43 -15.93 13.41 -2.82
CA GLU A 43 -15.23 12.94 -4.02
C GLU A 43 -14.34 11.73 -3.71
N ARG A 44 -13.62 11.76 -2.59
CA ARG A 44 -12.78 10.63 -2.17
C ARG A 44 -13.59 9.38 -1.91
N SER A 45 -14.81 9.51 -1.38
CA SER A 45 -15.71 8.38 -1.15
C SER A 45 -16.16 7.75 -2.47
N LEU A 46 -16.56 8.56 -3.46
CA LEU A 46 -16.94 8.10 -4.80
C LEU A 46 -15.79 7.42 -5.54
N ILE A 47 -14.57 7.96 -5.47
CA ILE A 47 -13.38 7.36 -6.07
C ILE A 47 -13.13 5.96 -5.48
N ARG A 48 -13.24 5.82 -4.15
CA ARG A 48 -13.07 4.53 -3.46
C ARG A 48 -14.14 3.53 -3.83
N GLU A 49 -15.38 3.98 -3.99
CA GLU A 49 -16.49 3.12 -4.43
C GLU A 49 -16.23 2.54 -5.82
N ARG A 50 -15.93 3.39 -6.80
CA ARG A 50 -15.58 2.94 -8.17
C ARG A 50 -14.35 2.03 -8.18
N GLN A 51 -13.34 2.34 -7.37
CA GLN A 51 -12.17 1.47 -7.23
C GLN A 51 -12.57 0.08 -6.71
N ARG A 52 -13.43 0.02 -5.70
CA ARG A 52 -13.90 -1.25 -5.12
C ARG A 52 -14.66 -2.08 -6.15
N GLU A 53 -15.53 -1.46 -6.94
CA GLU A 53 -16.23 -2.13 -8.04
C GLU A 53 -15.26 -2.69 -9.08
N GLY A 54 -14.27 -1.89 -9.50
CA GLY A 54 -13.24 -2.31 -10.44
C GLY A 54 -12.41 -3.49 -9.89
N ILE A 55 -12.01 -3.43 -8.62
CA ILE A 55 -11.31 -4.52 -7.94
C ILE A 55 -12.20 -5.78 -7.90
N ALA A 56 -13.49 -5.66 -7.58
CA ALA A 56 -14.41 -6.78 -7.53
C ALA A 56 -14.54 -7.48 -8.88
N LYS A 57 -14.75 -6.72 -9.96
CA LYS A 57 -14.79 -7.24 -11.35
C LYS A 57 -13.48 -7.93 -11.73
N ALA A 58 -12.34 -7.34 -11.40
CA ALA A 58 -11.03 -7.93 -11.70
C ALA A 58 -10.71 -9.18 -10.85
N LYS A 59 -11.21 -9.26 -9.61
CA LYS A 59 -11.14 -10.48 -8.78
C LYS A 59 -12.01 -11.60 -9.36
N GLN A 60 -13.25 -11.31 -9.76
CA GLN A 60 -14.13 -12.28 -10.42
C GLN A 60 -13.51 -12.80 -11.73
N ALA A 61 -12.85 -11.92 -12.49
CA ALA A 61 -12.10 -12.30 -13.69
C ALA A 61 -10.75 -12.99 -13.41
N GLY A 62 -10.39 -13.27 -12.15
CA GLY A 62 -9.15 -13.98 -11.79
C GLY A 62 -7.85 -13.23 -12.07
N LYS A 63 -7.89 -11.90 -12.26
CA LYS A 63 -6.71 -11.09 -12.61
C LYS A 63 -5.73 -10.93 -11.44
N TYR A 64 -6.21 -10.94 -10.20
CA TYR A 64 -5.37 -10.82 -9.00
C TYR A 64 -4.70 -12.17 -8.68
N LYS A 65 -3.45 -12.33 -9.10
CA LYS A 65 -2.62 -13.52 -8.81
C LYS A 65 -1.59 -13.30 -7.70
N GLY A 66 -1.75 -12.22 -6.93
CA GLY A 66 -0.79 -11.82 -5.90
C GLY A 66 0.56 -11.37 -6.47
N ARG A 67 1.56 -11.26 -5.60
CA ARG A 67 2.93 -10.95 -5.99
C ARG A 67 3.50 -12.13 -6.79
N LYS A 68 4.03 -11.87 -7.98
CA LYS A 68 4.80 -12.88 -8.74
C LYS A 68 5.98 -13.35 -7.88
N LYS A 69 6.18 -14.67 -7.79
CA LYS A 69 7.34 -15.24 -7.09
C LYS A 69 8.63 -14.75 -7.75
N THR A 70 9.59 -14.32 -6.94
CA THR A 70 10.90 -13.85 -7.43
C THR A 70 11.78 -15.00 -7.94
N ILE A 71 11.58 -16.20 -7.40
CA ILE A 71 12.32 -17.41 -7.78
C ILE A 71 11.37 -18.61 -7.81
N ASP A 72 11.67 -19.59 -8.66
CA ASP A 72 10.93 -20.84 -8.71
C ASP A 72 11.24 -21.69 -7.46
N ASN A 73 10.18 -22.30 -6.90
CA ASN A 73 10.29 -23.21 -5.76
C ASN A 73 11.18 -24.41 -6.14
N ARG A 74 11.15 -24.84 -7.40
CA ARG A 74 11.95 -25.98 -7.89
C ARG A 74 13.45 -25.72 -7.74
N SER A 75 13.93 -24.52 -8.08
CA SER A 75 15.35 -24.16 -7.93
C SER A 75 15.81 -24.21 -6.48
N ILE A 76 14.93 -23.86 -5.53
CA ILE A 76 15.20 -23.97 -4.09
C ILE A 76 15.30 -25.44 -3.68
N ILE A 77 14.37 -26.28 -4.12
CA ILE A 77 14.35 -27.71 -3.82
C ILE A 77 15.58 -28.41 -4.39
N GLU A 78 15.93 -28.16 -5.65
CA GLU A 78 17.12 -28.71 -6.31
C GLU A 78 18.41 -28.28 -5.60
N ALA A 79 18.50 -27.03 -5.16
CA ALA A 79 19.65 -26.55 -4.37
C ALA A 79 19.72 -27.22 -2.98
N MET A 80 18.57 -27.52 -2.37
CA MET A 80 18.47 -28.22 -1.08
C MET A 80 18.72 -29.73 -1.18
N SER A 81 18.61 -30.34 -2.36
CA SER A 81 18.90 -31.76 -2.59
C SER A 81 20.39 -32.07 -2.82
N LYS A 82 21.26 -31.06 -2.87
CA LYS A 82 22.70 -31.25 -3.01
C LYS A 82 23.35 -31.62 -1.67
N ASP A 83 24.40 -32.43 -1.71
CA ASP A 83 25.16 -32.80 -0.51
C ASP A 83 25.74 -31.56 0.20
N GLY A 84 25.57 -31.49 1.51
CA GLY A 84 26.01 -30.37 2.34
C GLY A 84 25.19 -29.08 2.13
N ALA A 85 23.97 -29.17 1.60
CA ALA A 85 23.05 -28.04 1.54
C ALA A 85 22.52 -27.67 2.94
N SER A 86 22.37 -26.36 3.18
CA SER A 86 21.71 -25.83 4.38
C SER A 86 20.82 -24.66 3.99
N TYR A 87 19.76 -24.40 4.75
CA TYR A 87 18.84 -23.32 4.44
C TYR A 87 19.54 -21.96 4.29
N ARG A 88 20.54 -21.67 5.13
CA ARG A 88 21.34 -20.43 5.04
C ARG A 88 22.23 -20.40 3.80
N LYS A 89 22.87 -21.52 3.46
CA LYS A 89 23.75 -21.62 2.27
C LYS A 89 22.93 -21.44 0.99
N THR A 90 21.77 -22.07 0.91
CA THR A 90 20.84 -21.96 -0.23
C THR A 90 20.25 -20.57 -0.35
N ALA A 91 19.85 -19.94 0.76
CA ALA A 91 19.36 -18.57 0.77
C ALA A 91 20.41 -17.59 0.22
N LYS A 92 21.67 -17.73 0.66
CA LYS A 92 22.79 -16.91 0.17
C LYS A 92 23.08 -17.15 -1.31
N ALA A 93 23.11 -18.42 -1.75
CA ALA A 93 23.41 -18.79 -3.13
C ALA A 93 22.33 -18.31 -4.13
N LEU A 94 21.06 -18.33 -3.71
CA LEU A 94 19.93 -17.91 -4.54
C LEU A 94 19.53 -16.44 -4.32
N ASN A 95 20.26 -15.71 -3.47
CA ASN A 95 19.99 -14.33 -3.08
C ASN A 95 18.53 -14.09 -2.64
N ILE A 96 18.02 -14.96 -1.76
CA ILE A 96 16.67 -14.88 -1.19
C ILE A 96 16.71 -14.92 0.34
N SER A 97 15.61 -14.55 0.98
CA SER A 97 15.50 -14.65 2.44
C SER A 97 15.52 -16.11 2.91
N LEU A 98 16.10 -16.34 4.09
CA LEU A 98 16.04 -17.64 4.77
C LEU A 98 14.60 -18.12 4.95
N SER A 99 13.69 -17.21 5.28
CA SER A 99 12.26 -17.49 5.45
C SER A 99 11.60 -18.02 4.17
N THR A 100 12.08 -17.60 2.98
CA THR A 100 11.58 -18.12 1.70
C THR A 100 11.97 -19.57 1.51
N VAL A 101 13.23 -19.92 1.80
CA VAL A 101 13.72 -21.31 1.72
C VAL A 101 12.95 -22.21 2.68
N GLN A 102 12.81 -21.80 3.94
CA GLN A 102 12.09 -22.56 4.96
C GLN A 102 10.62 -22.77 4.59
N ARG A 103 9.92 -21.73 4.12
CA ARG A 103 8.53 -21.83 3.70
C ARG A 103 8.35 -22.84 2.56
N VAL A 104 9.21 -22.77 1.54
CA VAL A 104 9.16 -23.68 0.38
C VAL A 104 9.45 -25.13 0.80
N MET A 105 10.45 -25.35 1.66
CA MET A 105 10.79 -26.71 2.12
C MET A 105 9.71 -27.30 3.03
N LYS A 106 9.07 -26.47 3.88
CA LYS A 106 7.90 -26.87 4.67
C LYS A 106 6.74 -27.29 3.76
N GLU A 107 6.36 -26.45 2.79
CA GLU A 107 5.32 -26.77 1.79
C GLU A 107 5.64 -28.07 1.03
N HIS A 108 6.88 -28.28 0.62
CA HIS A 108 7.32 -29.48 -0.10
C HIS A 108 7.23 -30.77 0.75
N GLN A 109 7.51 -30.66 2.05
CA GLN A 109 7.41 -31.80 2.96
C GLN A 109 5.95 -32.23 3.21
N TYR A 110 5.00 -31.28 3.27
CA TYR A 110 3.58 -31.61 3.36
C TYR A 110 3.04 -32.32 2.12
N LEU A 111 3.51 -31.96 0.92
CA LEU A 111 3.07 -32.56 -0.34
C LEU A 111 3.63 -33.96 -0.60
N LYS A 112 4.66 -34.38 0.15
CA LYS A 112 5.26 -35.71 0.07
C LYS A 112 4.61 -36.75 0.99
N ASN A 113 3.78 -36.30 1.94
CA ASN A 113 2.98 -37.13 2.84
C ASN A 113 1.55 -37.25 2.30
#